data_AF-A0A081PCQ2-F1
#
_entry.id   AF-A0A081PCQ2-F1
#
_cell.length_a   1.000
_cell.length_b   1.000
_cell.length_c   1.000
_cell.angle_alpha   90.00
_cell.angle_beta   90.00
_cell.angle_gamma   90.00
#
_symmetry.space_group_name_H-M   'P 1'
#
loop_
_entity.id
_entity.type
_entity.pdbx_description
1 polymer ?
#
loop_
_entity_poly.entity_id
_entity_poly.type
_entity_poly.pdbx_seq_one_letter_code
_entity_poly.pdbx_strand_id
1 'polypeptide(L)'
;MQKTDQNTWNAKTGKMKINKMMVILLFFSAAFTACKKDDKPEISAPVINALEIGHDNNKTAYPGTDIHIEAELIAAGKLASVKVEISPKSGSGWKFNQEYVDGFSGLNNASFHKHIDVPADAAIGQYLVVFAVTDQQGSVTKIENTLEVKFDPFLPAATGFEVGINTAGNDLHMEATLTAVNKIAKVVAEVHGAGWEKEFEFTDAAMVGQTTYKLHKHLDVTAAPKGHYHVHLKIIDQAGKENEFEQHFDKP
;
A
#
# COMPACT_ATOMS: atom_id res chain seq x y z
N MET A 1 -64.98 -40.41 -85.99
CA MET A 1 -64.47 -39.04 -86.21
C MET A 1 -63.70 -38.69 -84.93
N GLN A 2 -62.38 -38.60 -84.81
CA GLN A 2 -61.15 -38.46 -85.64
C GLN A 2 -60.08 -39.36 -84.93
N LYS A 3 -59.24 -40.21 -85.54
CA LYS A 3 -58.01 -40.00 -86.35
C LYS A 3 -57.15 -38.82 -85.87
N THR A 4 -55.83 -38.84 -85.76
CA THR A 4 -54.70 -39.79 -85.78
C THR A 4 -53.46 -38.89 -85.53
N ASP A 5 -52.31 -39.53 -85.28
CA ASP A 5 -50.96 -39.07 -85.63
C ASP A 5 -50.16 -38.14 -84.70
N GLN A 6 -49.01 -38.70 -84.34
CA GLN A 6 -47.79 -38.02 -83.95
C GLN A 6 -47.33 -37.06 -85.03
N ASN A 7 -46.65 -35.96 -84.66
CA ASN A 7 -45.51 -35.52 -85.44
C ASN A 7 -44.54 -34.63 -84.66
N THR A 8 -43.29 -34.85 -85.02
CA THR A 8 -42.03 -34.18 -84.69
C THR A 8 -42.02 -32.67 -85.01
N TRP A 9 -41.00 -31.94 -84.52
CA TRP A 9 -39.99 -31.25 -85.36
C TRP A 9 -39.26 -30.13 -84.58
N ASN A 10 -37.98 -30.43 -84.34
CA ASN A 10 -36.78 -29.62 -84.59
C ASN A 10 -36.53 -28.24 -83.94
N ALA A 11 -35.42 -28.26 -83.21
CA ALA A 11 -34.51 -27.16 -82.97
C ALA A 11 -34.18 -26.34 -84.24
N LYS A 12 -34.19 -25.02 -84.10
CA LYS A 12 -33.43 -24.12 -84.97
C LYS A 12 -32.31 -23.48 -84.15
N THR A 13 -31.11 -23.74 -84.63
CA THR A 13 -29.83 -23.19 -84.20
C THR A 13 -29.70 -21.74 -84.68
N GLY A 14 -29.62 -20.80 -83.76
CA GLY A 14 -29.12 -19.45 -84.02
C GLY A 14 -27.66 -19.35 -83.57
N LYS A 15 -26.72 -19.32 -84.52
CA LYS A 15 -25.29 -19.09 -84.27
C LYS A 15 -25.08 -17.66 -83.74
N MET A 16 -24.62 -17.56 -82.50
CA MET A 16 -24.16 -16.34 -81.85
C MET A 16 -22.79 -15.95 -82.40
N LYS A 17 -22.62 -14.71 -82.85
CA LYS A 17 -21.32 -14.14 -83.24
C LYS A 17 -20.51 -13.87 -81.98
N ILE A 18 -19.37 -14.54 -81.85
CA ILE A 18 -18.36 -14.30 -80.83
C ILE A 18 -17.66 -12.97 -81.14
N ASN A 19 -17.70 -12.03 -80.22
CA ASN A 19 -16.76 -10.92 -80.22
C ASN A 19 -16.01 -10.88 -78.88
N LYS A 20 -14.68 -10.81 -78.98
CA LYS A 20 -13.73 -10.86 -77.89
C LYS A 20 -13.75 -9.52 -77.14
N MET A 21 -14.08 -9.53 -75.85
CA MET A 21 -13.58 -8.52 -74.91
C MET A 21 -13.47 -9.14 -73.52
N MET A 22 -12.24 -9.23 -73.03
CA MET A 22 -11.89 -9.57 -71.65
C MET A 22 -12.59 -8.62 -70.68
N VAL A 23 -13.24 -9.17 -69.64
CA VAL A 23 -13.22 -8.57 -68.30
C VAL A 23 -13.14 -9.70 -67.28
N ILE A 24 -12.00 -9.76 -66.60
CA ILE A 24 -11.70 -10.60 -65.45
C ILE A 24 -12.62 -10.17 -64.30
N LEU A 25 -13.47 -11.07 -63.83
CA LEU A 25 -14.29 -10.88 -62.64
C LEU A 25 -13.42 -11.11 -61.40
N LEU A 26 -12.73 -10.04 -60.97
CA LEU A 26 -12.06 -9.97 -59.67
C LEU A 26 -13.13 -9.96 -58.56
N PHE A 27 -13.22 -11.08 -57.84
CA PHE A 27 -13.86 -11.15 -56.52
C PHE A 27 -13.12 -10.19 -55.58
N PHE A 28 -13.62 -8.95 -55.46
CA PHE A 28 -13.20 -8.04 -54.41
C PHE A 28 -14.00 -8.39 -53.15
N SER A 29 -13.57 -9.43 -52.45
CA SER A 29 -13.97 -9.64 -51.06
C SER A 29 -13.34 -8.53 -50.22
N ALA A 30 -14.05 -7.42 -50.09
CA ALA A 30 -13.76 -6.41 -49.08
C ALA A 30 -13.93 -7.07 -47.71
N ALA A 31 -12.83 -7.55 -47.14
CA ALA A 31 -12.74 -7.79 -45.71
C ALA A 31 -12.87 -6.41 -45.04
N PHE A 32 -14.07 -6.05 -44.61
CA PHE A 32 -14.27 -5.00 -43.62
C PHE A 32 -13.64 -5.52 -42.31
N THR A 33 -12.34 -5.31 -42.15
CA THR A 33 -11.74 -5.27 -40.82
C THR A 33 -12.21 -3.97 -40.17
N ALA A 34 -13.43 -4.00 -39.64
CA ALA A 34 -13.87 -3.02 -38.66
C ALA A 34 -13.11 -3.35 -37.37
N CYS A 35 -11.87 -2.87 -37.27
CA CYS A 35 -11.23 -2.65 -35.98
C CYS A 35 -12.11 -1.63 -35.25
N LYS A 36 -13.11 -2.11 -34.50
CA LYS A 36 -13.64 -1.35 -33.39
C LYS A 36 -12.47 -1.18 -32.43
N LYS A 37 -11.79 -0.03 -32.53
CA LYS A 37 -11.09 0.50 -31.38
C LYS A 37 -12.20 0.90 -30.43
N ASP A 38 -12.61 -0.06 -29.61
CA ASP A 38 -13.37 0.23 -28.40
C ASP A 38 -12.40 1.03 -27.53
N ASP A 39 -12.44 2.37 -27.66
CA ASP A 39 -11.78 3.29 -26.75
C ASP A 39 -12.49 3.11 -25.39
N LYS A 40 -12.03 2.12 -24.62
CA LYS A 40 -12.38 2.02 -23.21
C LYS A 40 -11.99 3.35 -22.56
N PRO A 41 -12.82 3.92 -21.68
CA PRO A 41 -12.43 5.10 -20.93
C PRO A 41 -11.08 4.84 -20.27
N GLU A 42 -10.09 5.67 -20.59
CA GLU A 42 -8.76 5.56 -19.98
C GLU A 42 -8.90 5.99 -18.52
N ILE A 43 -8.93 5.01 -17.63
CA ILE A 43 -8.97 5.25 -16.19
C ILE A 43 -7.56 5.71 -15.79
N SER A 44 -7.46 6.87 -15.12
CA SER A 44 -6.18 7.39 -14.67
C SER A 44 -5.54 6.44 -13.65
N ALA A 45 -4.22 6.26 -13.77
CA ALA A 45 -3.44 5.51 -12.79
C ALA A 45 -3.62 6.07 -11.36
N PRO A 46 -3.33 5.25 -10.33
CA PRO A 46 -3.35 5.71 -8.94
C PRO A 46 -2.49 6.95 -8.70
N VAL A 47 -2.85 7.74 -7.70
CA VAL A 47 -2.10 8.91 -7.25
C VAL A 47 -1.64 8.65 -5.82
N ILE A 48 -0.37 8.96 -5.56
CA ILE A 48 0.24 8.92 -4.22
C ILE A 48 0.53 10.37 -3.84
N ASN A 49 -0.07 10.83 -2.75
CA ASN A 49 0.15 12.15 -2.18
C ASN A 49 0.77 12.02 -0.78
N ALA A 50 1.49 13.07 -0.36
CA ALA A 50 2.05 13.19 0.99
C ALA A 50 2.83 11.95 1.48
N LEU A 51 3.61 11.31 0.59
CA LEU A 51 4.46 10.19 1.00
C LEU A 51 5.56 10.66 1.96
N GLU A 52 5.49 10.21 3.20
CA GLU A 52 6.48 10.42 4.25
C GLU A 52 7.14 9.08 4.65
N ILE A 53 8.46 9.11 4.84
CA ILE A 53 9.29 7.96 5.22
C ILE A 53 10.18 8.37 6.38
N GLY A 54 10.00 7.69 7.52
CA GLY A 54 10.56 8.09 8.81
C GLY A 54 9.86 9.33 9.37
N HIS A 55 10.09 9.63 10.65
CA HIS A 55 9.48 10.77 11.32
C HIS A 55 9.84 12.10 10.63
N ASP A 56 8.84 12.95 10.38
CA ASP A 56 8.97 14.23 9.68
C ASP A 56 9.67 14.08 8.31
N ASN A 57 9.46 12.93 7.66
CA ASN A 57 10.07 12.55 6.39
C ASN A 57 11.62 12.67 6.40
N ASN A 58 12.24 12.45 7.56
CA ASN A 58 13.69 12.57 7.73
C ASN A 58 14.49 11.47 7.02
N LYS A 59 13.82 10.43 6.52
CA LYS A 59 14.39 9.31 5.76
C LYS A 59 15.55 8.64 6.49
N THR A 60 15.43 8.51 7.80
CA THR A 60 16.41 7.83 8.66
C THR A 60 15.74 6.67 9.40
N ALA A 61 16.46 5.57 9.54
CA ALA A 61 16.07 4.41 10.32
C ALA A 61 17.23 3.96 11.20
N TYR A 62 16.93 3.18 12.24
CA TYR A 62 17.93 2.67 13.16
C TYR A 62 17.72 1.16 13.38
N PRO A 63 18.80 0.35 13.49
CA PRO A 63 18.65 -1.07 13.75
C PRO A 63 17.87 -1.35 15.04
N GLY A 64 16.87 -2.23 14.98
CA GLY A 64 16.07 -2.64 16.12
C GLY A 64 14.95 -1.68 16.49
N THR A 65 14.67 -0.70 15.64
CA THR A 65 13.49 0.18 15.71
C THR A 65 12.54 -0.17 14.57
N ASP A 66 11.42 0.53 14.47
CA ASP A 66 10.62 0.54 13.25
C ASP A 66 10.83 1.83 12.45
N ILE A 67 10.28 1.87 11.23
CA ILE A 67 10.17 3.08 10.41
C ILE A 67 8.71 3.34 10.03
N HIS A 68 8.23 4.53 10.40
CA HIS A 68 6.95 5.09 9.95
C HIS A 68 6.93 5.33 8.44
N ILE A 69 5.86 4.90 7.77
CA ILE A 69 5.57 5.27 6.38
C ILE A 69 4.10 5.61 6.27
N GLU A 70 3.83 6.81 5.76
CA GLU A 70 2.48 7.30 5.50
C GLU A 70 2.31 7.84 4.08
N ALA A 71 1.10 7.71 3.54
CA ALA A 71 0.73 8.30 2.26
C ALA A 71 -0.80 8.38 2.09
N GLU A 72 -1.26 9.36 1.31
CA GLU A 72 -2.65 9.47 0.86
C GLU A 72 -2.80 8.89 -0.54
N LEU A 73 -3.71 7.93 -0.70
CA LEU A 73 -3.87 7.15 -1.92
C LEU A 73 -5.19 7.46 -2.60
N ILE A 74 -5.17 7.66 -3.91
CA ILE A 74 -6.38 7.86 -4.73
C ILE A 74 -6.28 6.98 -5.97
N ALA A 75 -7.33 6.22 -6.27
CA ALA A 75 -7.40 5.43 -7.49
C ALA A 75 -8.81 5.52 -8.10
N ALA A 76 -8.92 6.14 -9.28
CA ALA A 76 -10.15 6.14 -10.07
C ALA A 76 -10.59 4.71 -10.42
N GLY A 77 -9.61 3.82 -10.58
CA GLY A 77 -9.80 2.41 -10.86
C GLY A 77 -10.09 1.50 -9.68
N LYS A 78 -10.29 2.08 -8.48
CA LYS A 78 -10.26 1.42 -7.18
C LYS A 78 -8.91 0.80 -6.87
N LEU A 79 -8.45 0.98 -5.65
CA LEU A 79 -7.23 0.38 -5.13
C LEU A 79 -7.34 -1.15 -5.18
N ALA A 80 -6.25 -1.81 -5.54
CA ALA A 80 -6.09 -3.25 -5.44
C ALA A 80 -5.09 -3.61 -4.34
N SER A 81 -3.91 -2.99 -4.36
CA SER A 81 -2.86 -3.21 -3.36
C SER A 81 -1.91 -2.04 -3.23
N VAL A 82 -1.20 -2.00 -2.11
CA VAL A 82 -0.06 -1.14 -1.84
C VAL A 82 1.14 -2.01 -1.56
N LYS A 83 2.29 -1.72 -2.14
CA LYS A 83 3.51 -2.51 -1.97
C LYS A 83 4.66 -1.62 -1.50
N VAL A 84 5.36 -2.09 -0.48
CA VAL A 84 6.59 -1.46 0.00
C VAL A 84 7.75 -2.44 -0.13
N GLU A 85 8.81 -2.02 -0.79
CA GLU A 85 10.06 -2.75 -0.87
C GLU A 85 11.20 -1.90 -0.34
N ILE A 86 12.06 -2.48 0.51
CA ILE A 86 13.26 -1.84 1.02
C ILE A 86 14.44 -2.75 0.71
N SER A 87 15.51 -2.20 0.14
CA SER A 87 16.70 -2.96 -0.20
C SER A 87 17.97 -2.11 -0.13
N PRO A 88 19.14 -2.69 0.16
CA PRO A 88 20.38 -1.91 0.22
C PRO A 88 20.73 -1.42 -1.19
N LYS A 89 21.16 -0.16 -1.32
CA LYS A 89 21.61 0.38 -2.62
C LYS A 89 22.94 -0.21 -3.08
N SER A 90 23.73 -0.76 -2.16
CA SER A 90 24.99 -1.43 -2.45
C SER A 90 25.26 -2.52 -1.41
N GLY A 91 26.00 -3.56 -1.82
CA GLY A 91 26.39 -4.66 -0.94
C GLY A 91 25.23 -5.54 -0.48
N SER A 92 25.38 -6.13 0.70
CA SER A 92 24.37 -6.95 1.37
C SER A 92 23.78 -6.19 2.56
N GLY A 93 22.52 -6.44 2.89
CA GLY A 93 21.84 -5.78 3.99
C GLY A 93 20.39 -6.23 4.09
N TRP A 94 19.64 -5.52 4.93
CA TRP A 94 18.23 -5.77 5.18
C TRP A 94 17.41 -5.67 3.88
N LYS A 95 16.50 -6.63 3.68
CA LYS A 95 15.52 -6.59 2.59
C LYS A 95 14.14 -6.76 3.18
N PHE A 96 13.21 -5.92 2.72
CA PHE A 96 11.80 -5.98 3.07
C PHE A 96 10.98 -5.97 1.78
N ASN A 97 9.91 -6.75 1.75
CA ASN A 97 8.97 -6.79 0.63
C ASN A 97 7.61 -7.22 1.16
N GLN A 98 6.68 -6.27 1.20
CA GLN A 98 5.33 -6.54 1.67
C GLN A 98 4.30 -5.88 0.76
N GLU A 99 3.27 -6.65 0.44
CA GLU A 99 2.08 -6.19 -0.28
C GLU A 99 0.89 -6.21 0.68
N TYR A 100 0.18 -5.08 0.74
CA TYR A 100 -0.98 -4.84 1.57
C TYR A 100 -2.22 -4.81 0.66
N VAL A 101 -3.15 -5.72 0.90
CA VAL A 101 -4.43 -5.82 0.17
C VAL A 101 -5.58 -5.43 1.10
N ASP A 102 -5.56 -5.96 2.32
CA ASP A 102 -6.55 -5.69 3.35
C ASP A 102 -6.51 -4.22 3.77
N GLY A 103 -7.69 -3.61 3.88
CA GLY A 103 -7.84 -2.18 4.16
C GLY A 103 -7.71 -1.26 2.93
N PHE A 104 -7.33 -1.79 1.76
CA PHE A 104 -7.17 -0.99 0.53
C PHE A 104 -8.09 -1.44 -0.59
N SER A 105 -8.18 -2.75 -0.84
CA SER A 105 -8.86 -3.28 -2.03
C SER A 105 -10.31 -2.81 -2.17
N GLY A 106 -10.64 -2.28 -3.35
CA GLY A 106 -11.98 -1.81 -3.71
C GLY A 106 -12.30 -0.36 -3.31
N LEU A 107 -11.43 0.30 -2.57
CA LEU A 107 -11.59 1.71 -2.16
C LEU A 107 -11.14 2.67 -3.26
N ASN A 108 -11.77 3.85 -3.36
CA ASN A 108 -11.32 4.91 -4.25
C ASN A 108 -10.22 5.77 -3.61
N ASN A 109 -10.19 5.83 -2.28
CA ASN A 109 -9.23 6.55 -1.47
C ASN A 109 -8.92 5.76 -0.20
N ALA A 110 -7.70 5.89 0.29
CA ALA A 110 -7.25 5.30 1.55
C ALA A 110 -6.01 6.04 2.05
N SER A 111 -5.85 6.11 3.37
CA SER A 111 -4.58 6.46 3.99
C SER A 111 -3.75 5.19 4.19
N PHE A 112 -2.49 5.24 3.80
CA PHE A 112 -1.49 4.26 4.19
C PHE A 112 -0.80 4.81 5.43
N HIS A 113 -0.72 4.01 6.48
CA HIS A 113 0.04 4.30 7.70
C HIS A 113 0.53 2.95 8.21
N LYS A 114 1.83 2.69 8.09
CA LYS A 114 2.46 1.45 8.53
C LYS A 114 3.84 1.71 9.10
N HIS A 115 4.14 0.97 10.16
CA HIS A 115 5.47 0.85 10.71
C HIS A 115 6.11 -0.42 10.15
N ILE A 116 7.37 -0.31 9.74
CA ILE A 116 8.15 -1.43 9.23
C ILE A 116 9.32 -1.68 10.17
N ASP A 117 9.37 -2.87 10.76
CA ASP A 117 10.48 -3.27 11.61
C ASP A 117 11.81 -3.25 10.85
N VAL A 118 12.78 -2.54 11.43
CA VAL A 118 14.17 -2.53 11.01
C VAL A 118 14.91 -3.59 11.84
N PRO A 119 15.48 -4.63 11.22
CA PRO A 119 16.18 -5.67 11.97
C PRO A 119 17.26 -5.09 12.88
N ALA A 120 17.42 -5.67 14.07
CA ALA A 120 18.46 -5.26 15.03
C ALA A 120 19.89 -5.39 14.48
N ASP A 121 20.09 -6.24 13.47
CA ASP A 121 21.33 -6.46 12.75
C ASP A 121 21.37 -5.81 11.36
N ALA A 122 20.41 -4.92 11.06
CA ALA A 122 20.39 -4.20 9.78
C ALA A 122 21.71 -3.45 9.54
N ALA A 123 22.33 -3.71 8.39
CA ALA A 123 23.56 -3.04 8.02
C ALA A 123 23.33 -1.53 7.86
N ILE A 124 24.22 -0.73 8.45
CA ILE A 124 24.23 0.73 8.30
C ILE A 124 24.48 1.09 6.83
N GLY A 125 23.78 2.10 6.32
CA GLY A 125 24.01 2.62 4.97
C GLY A 125 22.74 3.08 4.27
N GLN A 126 22.84 3.22 2.95
CA GLN A 126 21.78 3.76 2.09
C GLN A 126 20.94 2.63 1.50
N TYR A 127 19.63 2.75 1.64
CA TYR A 127 18.61 1.83 1.16
C TYR A 127 17.73 2.53 0.12
N LEU A 128 17.24 1.76 -0.85
CA LEU A 128 16.20 2.14 -1.78
C LEU A 128 14.85 1.69 -1.19
N VAL A 129 13.94 2.65 -1.04
CA VAL A 129 12.53 2.39 -0.73
C VAL A 129 11.74 2.52 -2.02
N VAL A 130 11.01 1.47 -2.38
CA VAL A 130 10.04 1.49 -3.48
C VAL A 130 8.66 1.42 -2.88
N PHE A 131 7.84 2.45 -3.11
CA PHE A 131 6.44 2.49 -2.73
C PHE A 131 5.60 2.44 -4.00
N ALA A 132 4.74 1.43 -4.15
CA ALA A 132 3.93 1.24 -5.33
C ALA A 132 2.46 1.02 -4.97
N VAL A 133 1.56 1.62 -5.74
CA VAL A 133 0.12 1.46 -5.61
C VAL A 133 -0.44 0.92 -6.91
N THR A 134 -1.22 -0.14 -6.82
CA THR A 134 -1.84 -0.83 -7.95
C THR A 134 -3.35 -0.67 -7.87
N ASP A 135 -4.02 -0.33 -8.97
CA ASP A 135 -5.49 -0.36 -9.08
C ASP A 135 -6.02 -1.71 -9.58
N GLN A 136 -7.34 -1.90 -9.55
CA GLN A 136 -7.99 -3.13 -10.00
C GLN A 136 -7.98 -3.32 -11.53
N GLN A 137 -7.49 -2.34 -12.29
CA GLN A 137 -7.25 -2.48 -13.73
C GLN A 137 -5.79 -2.82 -14.05
N GLY A 138 -4.94 -2.90 -13.02
CA GLY A 138 -3.53 -3.22 -13.13
C GLY A 138 -2.63 -2.03 -13.43
N SER A 139 -3.16 -0.79 -13.38
CA SER A 139 -2.33 0.41 -13.48
C SER A 139 -1.54 0.58 -12.19
N VAL A 140 -0.28 0.96 -12.31
CA VAL A 140 0.65 1.10 -11.18
C VAL A 140 1.25 2.49 -11.17
N THR A 141 1.25 3.12 -10.00
CA THR A 141 2.06 4.31 -9.73
C THR A 141 3.12 3.94 -8.70
N LYS A 142 4.37 4.27 -9.00
CA LYS A 142 5.54 3.91 -8.19
C LYS A 142 6.36 5.16 -7.87
N ILE A 143 6.77 5.29 -6.61
CA ILE A 143 7.72 6.29 -6.13
C ILE A 143 8.94 5.56 -5.56
N GLU A 144 10.12 6.06 -5.91
CA GLU A 144 11.40 5.61 -5.33
C GLU A 144 11.95 6.69 -4.40
N ASN A 145 12.39 6.28 -3.22
CA ASN A 145 13.02 7.15 -2.24
C ASN A 145 14.27 6.51 -1.65
N THR A 146 15.01 7.30 -0.90
CA THR A 146 16.19 6.83 -0.18
C THR A 146 15.88 6.78 1.31
N LEU A 147 16.41 5.78 1.99
CA LEU A 147 16.41 5.65 3.44
C LEU A 147 17.85 5.45 3.92
N GLU A 148 18.28 6.18 4.94
CA GLU A 148 19.58 5.98 5.57
C GLU A 148 19.41 5.24 6.90
N VAL A 149 19.91 4.00 6.97
CA VAL A 149 20.02 3.27 8.24
C VAL A 149 21.29 3.72 8.94
N LYS A 150 21.16 4.27 10.15
CA LYS A 150 22.27 4.80 10.97
C LYS A 150 22.40 4.01 12.25
N PHE A 151 23.59 4.07 12.85
CA PHE A 151 23.78 3.64 14.23
C PHE A 151 23.76 4.85 15.14
N ASP A 152 22.88 4.82 16.14
CA ASP A 152 22.85 5.81 17.20
C ASP A 152 22.65 5.12 18.55
N PRO A 153 23.73 4.94 19.33
CA PRO A 153 23.67 4.22 20.60
C PRO A 153 23.02 5.04 21.72
N PHE A 154 22.62 6.28 21.44
CA PHE A 154 22.02 7.17 22.42
C PHE A 154 20.52 7.31 22.25
N LEU A 155 19.92 6.65 21.25
CA LEU A 155 18.46 6.63 21.12
C LEU A 155 17.81 5.99 22.34
N PRO A 156 16.65 6.50 22.77
CA PRO A 156 15.79 5.78 23.69
C PRO A 156 15.43 4.39 23.15
N ALA A 157 15.19 3.44 24.05
CA ALA A 157 14.73 2.10 23.70
C ALA A 157 13.59 1.63 24.63
N ALA A 158 12.70 0.80 24.10
CA ALA A 158 11.72 0.04 24.87
C ALA A 158 11.99 -1.46 24.70
N THR A 159 11.82 -2.23 25.77
CA THR A 159 11.85 -3.69 25.74
C THR A 159 10.65 -4.24 26.50
N GLY A 160 10.10 -5.35 26.01
CA GLY A 160 8.86 -5.92 26.55
C GLY A 160 7.69 -4.95 26.47
N PHE A 161 7.59 -4.20 25.37
CA PHE A 161 6.44 -3.33 25.15
C PHE A 161 5.23 -4.20 24.82
N GLU A 162 4.23 -4.18 25.71
CA GLU A 162 2.99 -4.93 25.56
C GLU A 162 1.79 -4.03 25.87
N VAL A 163 0.68 -4.29 25.19
CA VAL A 163 -0.60 -3.62 25.41
C VAL A 163 -1.73 -4.63 25.56
N GLY A 164 -2.73 -4.31 26.37
CA GLY A 164 -3.88 -5.19 26.58
C GLY A 164 -5.12 -4.43 26.99
N ILE A 165 -6.24 -4.66 26.31
CA ILE A 165 -7.52 -4.05 26.64
C ILE A 165 -8.28 -4.92 27.64
N ASN A 166 -8.89 -4.30 28.64
CA ASN A 166 -9.77 -5.02 29.57
C ASN A 166 -11.07 -5.51 28.88
N THR A 167 -11.82 -6.40 29.55
CA THR A 167 -13.07 -6.96 29.00
C THR A 167 -14.15 -5.92 28.74
N ALA A 168 -14.17 -4.81 29.49
CA ALA A 168 -15.11 -3.72 29.27
C ALA A 168 -14.74 -2.85 28.05
N GLY A 169 -13.55 -3.04 27.49
CA GLY A 169 -13.04 -2.30 26.36
C GLY A 169 -12.63 -0.87 26.67
N ASN A 170 -12.59 -0.43 27.92
CA ASN A 170 -12.41 0.99 28.27
C ASN A 170 -11.05 1.33 28.87
N ASP A 171 -10.33 0.33 29.39
CA ASP A 171 -9.08 0.49 30.11
C ASP A 171 -7.99 -0.29 29.37
N LEU A 172 -7.09 0.45 28.72
CA LEU A 172 -5.98 -0.11 27.96
C LEU A 172 -4.73 -0.10 28.83
N HIS A 173 -4.30 -1.29 29.23
CA HIS A 173 -3.02 -1.53 29.90
C HIS A 173 -1.88 -1.37 28.90
N MET A 174 -0.80 -0.73 29.34
CA MET A 174 0.46 -0.68 28.61
C MET A 174 1.65 -0.82 29.57
N GLU A 175 2.65 -1.59 29.19
CA GLU A 175 3.89 -1.76 29.95
C GLU A 175 5.11 -1.86 29.07
N ALA A 176 6.25 -1.39 29.56
CA ALA A 176 7.54 -1.51 28.91
C ALA A 176 8.69 -1.24 29.89
N THR A 177 9.86 -1.82 29.65
CA THR A 177 11.11 -1.33 30.25
C THR A 177 11.77 -0.33 29.30
N LEU A 178 11.79 0.94 29.71
CA LEU A 178 12.35 2.05 28.95
C LEU A 178 13.82 2.25 29.33
N THR A 179 14.65 2.59 28.36
CA THR A 179 16.01 3.10 28.57
C THR A 179 16.24 4.36 27.75
N ALA A 180 17.00 5.31 28.30
CA ALA A 180 17.43 6.51 27.57
C ALA A 180 18.78 6.97 28.13
N VAL A 181 19.81 7.00 27.29
CA VAL A 181 21.16 7.38 27.73
C VAL A 181 21.19 8.82 28.22
N ASN A 182 20.47 9.73 27.55
CA ASN A 182 20.39 11.14 27.96
C ASN A 182 19.26 11.42 28.94
N LYS A 183 18.77 10.39 29.66
CA LYS A 183 17.66 10.43 30.62
C LYS A 183 16.30 10.75 29.98
N ILE A 184 15.25 10.09 30.45
CA ILE A 184 13.89 10.27 29.93
C ILE A 184 13.41 11.70 30.25
N ALA A 185 12.91 12.41 29.25
CA ALA A 185 12.25 13.71 29.40
C ALA A 185 10.73 13.54 29.48
N LYS A 186 10.15 12.77 28.55
CA LYS A 186 8.73 12.43 28.55
C LYS A 186 8.48 11.15 27.74
N VAL A 187 7.30 10.58 27.94
CA VAL A 187 6.78 9.47 27.14
C VAL A 187 5.44 9.89 26.59
N VAL A 188 5.19 9.60 25.32
CA VAL A 188 3.93 9.85 24.65
C VAL A 188 3.39 8.51 24.17
N ALA A 189 2.14 8.21 24.51
CA ALA A 189 1.40 7.09 23.96
C ALA A 189 0.30 7.62 23.05
N GLU A 190 0.37 7.31 21.76
CA GLU A 190 -0.70 7.61 20.81
C GLU A 190 -1.48 6.33 20.50
N VAL A 191 -2.81 6.40 20.60
CA VAL A 191 -3.70 5.30 20.21
C VAL A 191 -4.51 5.76 19.01
N HIS A 192 -4.38 5.09 17.87
CA HIS A 192 -5.14 5.44 16.67
C HIS A 192 -5.69 4.22 15.95
N GLY A 193 -6.87 4.39 15.35
CA GLY A 193 -7.59 3.32 14.67
C GLY A 193 -9.08 3.63 14.53
N ALA A 194 -9.74 3.01 13.55
CA ALA A 194 -11.19 3.13 13.33
C ALA A 194 -11.72 4.58 13.25
N GLY A 195 -10.92 5.52 12.72
CA GLY A 195 -11.29 6.94 12.63
C GLY A 195 -11.27 7.69 13.97
N TRP A 196 -10.61 7.12 14.98
CA TRP A 196 -10.40 7.72 16.29
C TRP A 196 -8.91 7.73 16.63
N GLU A 197 -8.45 8.83 17.21
CA GLU A 197 -7.08 9.01 17.66
C GLU A 197 -7.05 9.73 19.01
N LYS A 198 -6.08 9.41 19.86
CA LYS A 198 -5.84 10.11 21.12
C LYS A 198 -4.41 9.94 21.58
N GLU A 199 -3.82 11.06 22.00
CA GLU A 199 -2.49 11.12 22.59
C GLU A 199 -2.56 11.21 24.13
N PHE A 200 -1.66 10.52 24.80
CA PHE A 200 -1.46 10.53 26.25
C PHE A 200 0.00 10.87 26.55
N GLU A 201 0.24 12.04 27.15
CA GLU A 201 1.58 12.46 27.56
C GLU A 201 1.85 12.12 29.03
N PHE A 202 3.03 11.57 29.31
CA PHE A 202 3.52 11.23 30.63
C PHE A 202 4.80 11.98 30.99
N THR A 203 4.76 12.68 32.12
CA THR A 203 5.86 13.45 32.70
C THR A 203 6.03 13.13 34.19
N ASP A 204 5.79 11.87 34.57
CA ASP A 204 5.84 11.44 35.96
C ASP A 204 7.18 11.79 36.64
N ALA A 205 7.13 12.36 37.84
CA ALA A 205 8.34 12.72 38.60
C ALA A 205 9.25 11.52 38.89
N ALA A 206 8.71 10.30 38.92
CA ALA A 206 9.47 9.06 39.12
C ALA A 206 10.18 8.58 37.84
N MET A 207 9.77 9.06 36.67
CA MET A 207 10.30 8.67 35.35
C MET A 207 11.27 9.72 34.80
N VAL A 208 10.89 11.01 34.87
CA VAL A 208 11.70 12.10 34.31
C VAL A 208 13.08 12.14 34.97
N GLY A 209 14.13 12.21 34.15
CA GLY A 209 15.51 12.22 34.60
C GLY A 209 16.12 10.83 34.86
N GLN A 210 15.34 9.74 34.74
CA GLN A 210 15.86 8.39 34.85
C GLN A 210 16.48 7.90 33.54
N THR A 211 17.53 7.09 33.62
CA THR A 211 18.10 6.39 32.44
C THR A 211 17.40 5.06 32.16
N THR A 212 16.64 4.55 33.13
CA THR A 212 15.84 3.33 33.01
C THR A 212 14.56 3.47 33.83
N TYR A 213 13.43 3.08 33.26
CA TYR A 213 12.14 3.15 33.95
C TYR A 213 11.23 1.99 33.52
N LYS A 214 10.49 1.41 34.46
CA LYS A 214 9.44 0.42 34.15
C LYS A 214 8.12 1.15 34.01
N LEU A 215 7.72 1.39 32.76
CA LEU A 215 6.43 1.97 32.43
C LEU A 215 5.33 0.96 32.74
N HIS A 216 4.29 1.43 33.42
CA HIS A 216 3.06 0.69 33.66
C HIS A 216 1.93 1.72 33.73
N LYS A 217 1.09 1.76 32.70
CA LYS A 217 0.05 2.78 32.55
C LYS A 217 -1.26 2.15 32.10
N HIS A 218 -2.34 2.85 32.46
CA HIS A 218 -3.68 2.54 32.03
C HIS A 218 -4.24 3.77 31.31
N LEU A 219 -4.71 3.56 30.08
CA LEU A 219 -5.24 4.61 29.21
C LEU A 219 -6.76 4.46 29.11
N ASP A 220 -7.48 5.55 29.37
CA ASP A 220 -8.93 5.59 29.15
C ASP A 220 -9.25 5.78 27.66
N VAL A 221 -9.73 4.70 27.06
CA VAL A 221 -10.16 4.58 25.67
C VAL A 221 -11.66 4.34 25.55
N THR A 222 -12.46 4.74 26.56
CA THR A 222 -13.93 4.59 26.56
C THR A 222 -14.58 5.16 25.29
N ALA A 223 -14.08 6.29 24.80
CA ALA A 223 -14.63 6.98 23.63
C ALA A 223 -14.24 6.34 22.28
N ALA A 224 -13.26 5.43 22.27
CA ALA A 224 -12.83 4.76 21.05
C ALA A 224 -13.95 3.82 20.54
N PRO A 225 -14.26 3.80 19.23
CA PRO A 225 -15.15 2.79 18.64
C PRO A 225 -14.63 1.34 18.78
N LYS A 226 -15.46 0.36 18.43
CA LYS A 226 -14.98 -1.01 18.24
C LYS A 226 -14.10 -1.08 17.00
N GLY A 227 -13.00 -1.83 17.06
CA GLY A 227 -12.09 -1.95 15.93
C GLY A 227 -10.68 -2.35 16.31
N HIS A 228 -9.82 -2.40 15.30
CA HIS A 228 -8.38 -2.61 15.44
C HIS A 228 -7.67 -1.28 15.66
N TYR A 229 -6.74 -1.25 16.61
CA TYR A 229 -6.00 -0.06 16.99
C TYR A 229 -4.50 -0.35 17.06
N HIS A 230 -3.71 0.65 16.69
CA HIS A 230 -2.28 0.69 16.92
C HIS A 230 -1.99 1.63 18.11
N VAL A 231 -0.94 1.30 18.86
CA VAL A 231 -0.45 2.05 20.01
C VAL A 231 1.02 2.37 19.78
N HIS A 232 1.32 3.65 19.62
CA HIS A 232 2.67 4.17 19.42
C HIS A 232 3.21 4.67 20.75
N LEU A 233 4.30 4.07 21.21
CA LEU A 233 5.02 4.47 22.40
C LEU A 233 6.26 5.26 21.97
N LYS A 234 6.18 6.59 22.04
CA LYS A 234 7.31 7.49 21.79
C LYS A 234 8.00 7.85 23.09
N ILE A 235 9.31 7.61 23.15
CA ILE A 235 10.16 8.00 24.28
C ILE A 235 11.03 9.17 23.82
N ILE A 236 11.01 10.28 24.56
CA ILE A 236 11.84 11.46 24.28
C ILE A 236 12.79 11.67 25.46
N ASP A 237 14.08 11.83 25.18
CA ASP A 237 15.11 12.07 26.19
C ASP A 237 15.42 13.57 26.40
N GLN A 238 16.22 13.91 27.42
CA GLN A 238 16.53 15.30 27.75
C GLN A 238 17.49 15.97 26.75
N ALA A 239 18.07 15.22 25.82
CA ALA A 239 18.83 15.77 24.69
C ALA A 239 17.93 15.99 23.45
N GLY A 240 16.63 15.67 23.55
CA GLY A 240 15.68 15.77 22.46
C GLY A 240 15.78 14.63 21.45
N LYS A 241 16.51 13.54 21.76
CA LYS A 241 16.43 12.33 20.96
C LYS A 241 15.15 11.59 21.28
N GLU A 242 14.59 10.96 20.26
CA GLU A 242 13.36 10.21 20.39
C GLU A 242 13.42 8.90 19.62
N ASN A 243 12.62 7.95 20.08
CA ASN A 243 12.40 6.68 19.40
C ASN A 243 10.98 6.21 19.68
N GLU A 244 10.40 5.47 18.74
CA GLU A 244 9.02 5.02 18.78
C GLU A 244 8.95 3.50 18.65
N PHE A 245 7.90 2.93 19.24
CA PHE A 245 7.63 1.50 19.25
C PHE A 245 6.14 1.27 19.08
N GLU A 246 5.75 0.27 18.29
CA GLU A 246 4.35 -0.05 18.04
C GLU A 246 3.92 -1.36 18.73
N GLN A 247 2.68 -1.37 19.22
CA GLN A 247 1.89 -2.57 19.51
C GLN A 247 0.46 -2.35 19.02
N HIS A 248 -0.35 -3.40 18.96
CA HIS A 248 -1.74 -3.31 18.53
C HIS A 248 -2.70 -4.04 19.45
N PHE A 249 -3.99 -3.69 19.41
CA PHE A 249 -5.05 -4.42 20.10
C PHE A 249 -6.38 -4.34 19.35
N ASP A 250 -7.26 -5.30 19.60
CA ASP A 250 -8.64 -5.29 19.10
C ASP A 250 -9.59 -4.90 20.23
N LYS A 251 -10.35 -3.83 20.03
CA LYS A 251 -11.36 -3.37 20.97
C LYS A 251 -12.70 -4.08 20.71
N PRO A 252 -13.27 -4.78 21.72
CA PRO A 252 -14.45 -5.64 21.55
C PRO A 252 -15.78 -4.90 21.37
#